data_AF-A0A2E6L1Y2-F1
#
_entry.id   AF-A0A2E6L1Y2-F1
#
_cell.length_a   1.000
_cell.length_b   1.000
_cell.length_c   1.000
_cell.angle_alpha   90.00
_cell.angle_beta   90.00
_cell.angle_gamma   90.00
#
_symmetry.space_group_name_H-M   'P 1'
#
loop_
_entity.id
_entity.type
_entity.pdbx_description
1 polymer ?
#
loop_
_entity_poly.entity_id
_entity_poly.type
_entity_poly.pdbx_seq_one_letter_code
_entity_poly.pdbx_strand_id
1 'polypeptide(L)'
;MSLHAQLSPEAQARLLSQQRMSTITSLIIALLLMVLVGLILWIIAMNLPAKNIPQLVSYNGTPESEENLKQKKVQTQIERKPAAPSASMSKVIAANTSSPTAIPIPEIDVPDPSTDFGDGNDFGDGWGDGDGSGAGGGFGNIPTAMKKRCSKADRLQRLTSSGGTENCEDAVVATLRWLKEEQNEDGSWCGQKQIGMTGLGLLTFLGHCETAGSEEFGETVLAAITFLVDKAMKNNGKLGSDFKDNHWCYEHSIAVYALAEAYTLCIKSFGENINQLEDAVMASGQFLINSQHQGGGWDYAYSEDSARGGDVSIVGWHLQALKACKYTGLDFANLTRCYKKGLDYVERCQLASGAIGYSGPNIGGGSDGTTLAAVGALCFQIWKSSASKVARKAVRFMDKEMKFDWNTADSDLYGHYYAVQCMINNGGPEWERYNKLFRDQVLNNQHKDGYYKVVGGGNKINAVAGSFAGDGGYGRHYRACLATLMLESYYRFLPATGAKTN
;
A
#
# COMPACT_ATOMS: atom_id res chain seq x y z
N MET A 1 3.33 56.08 -30.05
CA MET A 1 4.64 56.46 -30.62
C MET A 1 5.68 56.32 -29.53
N SER A 2 6.56 55.32 -29.63
CA SER A 2 7.59 55.02 -28.63
C SER A 2 8.69 56.08 -28.69
N LEU A 3 8.88 56.85 -27.61
CA LEU A 3 10.01 57.76 -27.43
C LEU A 3 11.27 56.92 -27.16
N HIS A 4 12.10 56.74 -28.18
CA HIS A 4 13.46 56.25 -27.99
C HIS A 4 14.32 57.36 -27.37
N ALA A 5 14.54 57.28 -26.06
CA ALA A 5 15.53 58.09 -25.38
C ALA A 5 16.92 57.73 -25.91
N GLN A 6 17.55 58.66 -26.61
CA GLN A 6 18.93 58.51 -27.09
C GLN A 6 19.88 58.65 -25.89
N LEU A 7 20.55 57.56 -25.53
CA LEU A 7 21.58 57.54 -24.48
C LEU A 7 22.75 58.45 -24.88
N SER A 8 23.23 59.27 -23.94
CA SER A 8 24.40 60.12 -24.18
C SER A 8 25.65 59.27 -24.47
N PRO A 9 26.62 59.77 -25.26
CA PRO A 9 27.82 59.00 -25.61
C PRO A 9 28.61 58.49 -24.39
N GLU A 10 28.58 59.26 -23.30
CA GLU A 10 29.23 58.89 -22.04
C GLU A 10 28.48 57.75 -21.31
N ALA A 11 27.14 57.74 -21.37
CA ALA A 11 26.33 56.66 -20.80
C ALA A 11 26.53 55.35 -21.57
N GLN A 12 26.64 55.42 -22.90
CA GLN A 12 26.87 54.24 -23.75
C GLN A 12 28.26 53.63 -23.50
N ALA A 13 29.28 54.46 -23.29
CA ALA A 13 30.63 54.00 -22.93
C ALA A 13 30.68 53.28 -21.57
N ARG A 14 29.96 53.79 -20.55
CA ARG A 14 29.86 53.14 -19.23
C ARG A 14 29.07 51.83 -19.27
N LEU A 15 28.05 51.75 -20.13
CA LEU A 15 27.24 50.54 -20.28
C LEU A 15 28.04 49.42 -20.97
N LEU A 16 28.85 49.77 -21.98
CA LEU A 16 29.77 48.83 -22.63
C LEU A 16 30.89 48.34 -21.69
N SER A 17 31.42 49.20 -20.81
CA SER A 17 32.43 48.77 -19.84
C SER A 17 31.83 47.84 -18.77
N GLN A 18 30.62 48.11 -18.30
CA GLN A 18 29.89 47.21 -17.40
C GLN A 18 29.56 45.86 -18.04
N GLN A 19 29.11 45.86 -19.30
CA GLN A 19 28.85 44.61 -20.03
C GLN A 19 30.10 43.77 -20.19
N ARG A 20 31.23 44.39 -20.56
CA ARG A 20 32.53 43.68 -20.65
C ARG A 20 32.95 43.09 -19.30
N MET A 21 32.83 43.86 -18.23
CA MET A 21 33.20 43.39 -16.89
C MET A 21 32.28 42.25 -16.41
N SER A 22 30.97 42.32 -16.71
CA SER A 22 30.01 41.26 -16.41
C SER A 22 30.25 39.98 -17.22
N THR A 23 30.63 40.09 -18.49
CA THR A 23 30.97 38.91 -19.31
C THR A 23 32.26 38.24 -18.86
N ILE A 24 33.24 39.02 -18.40
CA ILE A 24 34.50 38.49 -17.89
C ILE A 24 34.27 37.77 -16.56
N THR A 25 33.50 38.36 -15.64
CA THR A 25 33.18 37.71 -14.35
C THR A 25 32.36 36.44 -14.55
N SER A 26 31.38 36.41 -15.47
CA SER A 26 30.62 35.19 -15.76
C SER A 26 31.49 34.07 -16.32
N LEU A 27 32.46 34.39 -17.18
CA LEU A 27 33.39 33.41 -17.75
C LEU A 27 34.32 32.83 -16.68
N ILE A 28 34.81 33.66 -15.75
CA ILE A 28 35.66 33.21 -14.64
C ILE A 28 34.87 32.29 -13.71
N ILE A 29 33.62 32.62 -13.37
CA ILE A 29 32.76 31.79 -12.52
C ILE A 29 32.47 30.44 -13.20
N ALA A 30 32.18 30.43 -14.50
CA ALA A 30 31.94 29.20 -15.25
C ALA A 30 33.19 28.30 -15.30
N LEU A 31 34.38 28.90 -15.46
CA LEU A 31 35.64 28.17 -15.44
C LEU A 31 35.91 27.54 -14.05
N LEU A 32 35.68 28.29 -12.97
CA LEU A 32 35.83 27.79 -11.61
C LEU A 32 34.87 26.64 -11.29
N LEU A 33 33.63 26.70 -11.77
CA LEU A 33 32.66 25.62 -11.63
C LEU A 33 33.09 24.35 -12.38
N MET A 34 33.59 24.47 -13.60
CA MET A 34 34.11 23.31 -14.34
C MET A 34 35.32 22.67 -13.65
N VAL A 35 36.23 23.47 -13.10
CA VAL A 35 37.38 22.96 -12.33
C VAL A 35 36.91 22.24 -11.06
N LEU A 36 35.91 22.79 -10.35
CA LEU A 36 35.36 22.17 -9.14
C LEU A 36 34.71 20.80 -9.46
N VAL A 37 33.91 20.72 -10.52
CA VAL A 37 33.31 19.44 -10.96
C VAL A 37 34.39 18.44 -11.35
N GLY A 38 35.44 18.89 -12.05
CA GLY A 38 36.59 18.05 -12.40
C GLY A 38 37.31 17.48 -11.17
N LEU A 39 37.52 18.30 -10.13
CA LEU A 39 38.11 17.87 -8.86
C LEU A 39 37.23 16.84 -8.13
N ILE A 40 35.91 17.04 -8.11
CA ILE A 40 34.98 16.09 -7.50
C ILE A 40 35.02 14.74 -8.22
N LEU A 41 34.99 14.74 -9.55
CA LEU A 41 35.07 13.52 -10.35
C LEU A 41 36.42 12.80 -10.17
N TRP A 42 37.51 13.56 -10.03
CA TRP A 42 38.84 13.00 -9.77
C TRP A 42 38.93 12.35 -8.38
N ILE A 43 38.34 12.94 -7.35
CA ILE A 43 38.28 12.35 -6.00
C ILE A 43 37.46 11.06 -6.00
N ILE A 44 36.35 11.01 -6.74
CA ILE A 44 35.55 9.79 -6.90
C ILE A 44 36.37 8.70 -7.61
N ALA A 45 37.11 9.06 -8.66
CA ALA A 45 37.93 8.13 -9.41
C ALA A 45 39.08 7.52 -8.57
N MET A 46 39.70 8.30 -7.67
CA MET A 46 40.75 7.79 -6.78
C MET A 46 40.22 6.87 -5.67
N ASN A 47 38.94 6.99 -5.30
CA ASN A 47 38.33 6.21 -4.22
C ASN A 47 37.64 4.91 -4.68
N LEU A 48 37.83 4.49 -5.93
CA LEU A 48 37.36 3.18 -6.40
C LEU A 48 38.29 2.06 -5.88
N PRO A 49 37.83 1.17 -4.98
CA PRO A 49 38.67 0.07 -4.51
C PRO A 49 38.91 -0.92 -5.65
N ALA A 50 40.19 -1.26 -5.89
CA ALA A 50 40.57 -2.31 -6.82
C ALA A 50 39.94 -3.65 -6.39
N LYS A 51 39.08 -4.20 -7.25
CA LYS A 51 38.38 -5.47 -7.02
C LYS A 51 39.39 -6.62 -7.12
N ASN A 52 39.95 -7.04 -6.00
CA ASN A 52 40.74 -8.27 -5.93
C ASN A 52 39.80 -9.46 -6.09
N ILE A 53 39.91 -10.14 -7.22
CA ILE A 53 39.20 -11.38 -7.52
C ILE A 53 39.94 -12.51 -6.79
N PRO A 54 39.36 -13.20 -5.79
CA PRO A 54 40.01 -14.34 -5.18
C PRO A 54 40.10 -15.49 -6.19
N GLN A 55 41.30 -16.05 -6.37
CA GLN A 55 41.53 -17.22 -7.20
C GLN A 55 40.72 -18.41 -6.65
N LEU A 56 39.91 -19.04 -7.52
CA LEU A 56 39.21 -20.28 -7.22
C LEU A 56 40.23 -21.40 -6.96
N VAL A 57 40.42 -21.79 -5.70
CA VAL A 57 41.06 -23.06 -5.36
C VAL A 57 39.98 -24.13 -5.42
N SER A 58 39.99 -24.91 -6.51
CA SER A 58 39.15 -26.08 -6.69
C SER A 58 39.58 -27.17 -5.69
N TYR A 59 38.71 -27.47 -4.72
CA TYR A 59 38.81 -28.70 -3.94
C TYR A 59 38.14 -29.82 -4.76
N ASN A 60 38.95 -30.68 -5.35
CA ASN A 60 38.50 -32.00 -5.80
C ASN A 60 38.12 -32.82 -4.56
N GLY A 61 36.83 -33.10 -4.39
CA GLY A 61 36.36 -34.00 -3.35
C GLY A 61 36.84 -35.42 -3.61
N THR A 62 37.60 -35.99 -2.67
CA THR A 62 37.81 -37.44 -2.55
C THR A 62 36.53 -38.10 -2.04
N PRO A 63 36.19 -39.31 -2.51
CA PRO A 63 34.94 -39.99 -2.17
C PRO A 63 34.93 -40.50 -0.72
N GLU A 64 33.73 -40.54 -0.15
CA GLU A 64 33.38 -40.91 1.22
C GLU A 64 33.90 -42.29 1.64
N SER A 65 34.41 -42.38 2.88
CA SER A 65 34.52 -43.65 3.61
C SER A 65 33.28 -43.87 4.46
N GLU A 66 32.66 -45.03 4.29
CA GLU A 66 31.48 -45.51 5.02
C GLU A 66 31.66 -45.48 6.55
N GLU A 67 30.80 -44.73 7.26
CA GLU A 67 30.52 -44.99 8.67
C GLU A 67 29.09 -45.51 8.87
N ASN A 68 29.02 -46.67 9.50
CA ASN A 68 27.84 -47.46 9.77
C ASN A 68 26.87 -46.73 10.72
N LEU A 69 25.73 -46.27 10.21
CA LEU A 69 24.61 -45.83 11.03
C LEU A 69 23.84 -47.03 11.62
N LYS A 70 23.99 -47.25 12.93
CA LYS A 70 23.17 -48.19 13.72
C LYS A 70 21.68 -47.79 13.66
N GLN A 71 20.87 -48.59 12.99
CA GLN A 71 19.40 -48.51 13.06
C GLN A 71 18.90 -48.82 14.48
N LYS A 72 18.21 -47.86 15.10
CA LYS A 72 17.43 -48.06 16.33
C LYS A 72 16.06 -48.63 15.96
N LYS A 73 15.88 -49.94 16.12
CA LYS A 73 14.56 -50.61 15.99
C LYS A 73 13.64 -50.15 17.12
N VAL A 74 12.56 -49.45 16.77
CA VAL A 74 11.39 -49.28 17.65
C VAL A 74 10.35 -50.31 17.21
N GLN A 75 10.10 -51.31 18.06
CA GLN A 75 8.97 -52.21 17.89
C GLN A 75 7.71 -51.51 18.41
N THR A 76 6.75 -51.26 17.52
CA THR A 76 5.40 -50.85 17.92
C THR A 76 4.47 -52.01 17.61
N GLN A 77 4.12 -52.79 18.63
CA GLN A 77 3.00 -53.72 18.56
C GLN A 77 1.71 -52.90 18.57
N ILE A 78 0.85 -53.11 17.57
CA ILE A 78 -0.50 -52.55 17.52
C ILE A 78 -1.47 -53.73 17.65
N GLU A 79 -2.12 -53.85 18.80
CA GLU A 79 -3.31 -54.68 18.98
C GLU A 79 -4.46 -54.11 18.14
N ARG A 80 -5.07 -54.97 17.31
CA ARG A 80 -6.28 -54.65 16.53
C ARG A 80 -7.50 -54.65 17.45
N LYS A 81 -8.22 -53.52 17.52
CA LYS A 81 -9.60 -53.49 18.02
C LYS A 81 -10.58 -54.04 16.96
N PRO A 82 -11.65 -54.75 17.37
CA PRO A 82 -12.59 -55.41 16.45
C PRO A 82 -13.49 -54.44 15.70
N ALA A 83 -13.95 -54.87 14.51
CA ALA A 83 -14.80 -54.12 13.60
C ALA A 83 -16.24 -53.93 14.10
N ALA A 84 -16.83 -52.78 13.79
CA ALA A 84 -18.25 -52.48 13.99
C ALA A 84 -19.11 -53.06 12.83
N PRO A 85 -20.38 -53.42 13.09
CA PRO A 85 -21.19 -54.25 12.20
C PRO A 85 -21.75 -53.50 10.97
N SER A 86 -22.04 -54.33 9.97
CA SER A 86 -22.57 -54.05 8.63
C SER A 86 -23.82 -53.16 8.59
N ALA A 87 -23.84 -52.21 7.66
CA ALA A 87 -25.04 -51.59 7.12
C ALA A 87 -25.02 -51.62 5.58
N SER A 88 -26.16 -51.95 5.03
CA SER A 88 -26.44 -52.41 3.67
C SER A 88 -26.49 -51.31 2.60
N MET A 89 -25.93 -51.65 1.43
CA MET A 89 -26.29 -51.31 0.04
C MET A 89 -27.15 -50.07 -0.25
N SER A 90 -26.61 -49.15 -1.05
CA SER A 90 -27.34 -48.58 -2.19
C SER A 90 -26.39 -48.43 -3.39
N LYS A 91 -26.87 -48.86 -4.56
CA LYS A 91 -26.15 -49.03 -5.82
C LYS A 91 -26.69 -47.98 -6.78
N VAL A 92 -25.87 -47.02 -7.23
CA VAL A 92 -26.18 -46.20 -8.42
C VAL A 92 -24.93 -46.08 -9.29
N ILE A 93 -25.21 -46.29 -10.58
CA ILE A 93 -24.36 -46.55 -11.72
C ILE A 93 -23.57 -45.31 -12.12
N ALA A 94 -22.26 -45.47 -12.31
CA ALA A 94 -21.45 -44.52 -13.07
C ALA A 94 -21.10 -45.16 -14.41
N ALA A 95 -21.51 -44.49 -15.49
CA ALA A 95 -20.98 -44.70 -16.82
C ALA A 95 -20.96 -43.35 -17.52
N ASN A 96 -19.77 -42.83 -17.81
CA ASN A 96 -19.63 -41.91 -18.93
C ASN A 96 -18.29 -42.15 -19.62
N THR A 97 -18.39 -42.30 -20.93
CA THR A 97 -17.41 -42.84 -21.86
C THR A 97 -16.36 -41.81 -22.27
N SER A 98 -15.13 -42.28 -22.43
CA SER A 98 -14.03 -41.58 -23.11
C SER A 98 -14.25 -41.56 -24.63
N SER A 99 -13.76 -40.51 -25.30
CA SER A 99 -13.54 -40.52 -26.75
C SER A 99 -12.13 -39.99 -27.07
N PRO A 100 -11.39 -40.60 -28.01
CA PRO A 100 -10.05 -40.18 -28.40
C PRO A 100 -10.07 -39.41 -29.73
N THR A 101 -9.34 -38.30 -29.81
CA THR A 101 -8.94 -37.72 -31.11
C THR A 101 -7.62 -36.99 -30.97
N ALA A 102 -6.60 -37.55 -31.61
CA ALA A 102 -5.31 -36.93 -31.89
C ALA A 102 -5.39 -36.22 -33.25
N ILE A 103 -4.78 -35.04 -33.37
CA ILE A 103 -4.52 -34.38 -34.67
C ILE A 103 -3.07 -33.82 -34.65
N PRO A 104 -2.31 -33.90 -35.76
CA PRO A 104 -0.85 -33.91 -35.80
C PRO A 104 -0.19 -32.53 -35.87
N ILE A 105 1.10 -32.51 -35.54
CA ILE A 105 2.06 -31.39 -35.57
C ILE A 105 2.66 -31.24 -36.98
N PRO A 106 2.73 -30.03 -37.56
CA PRO A 106 3.66 -29.72 -38.64
C PRO A 106 4.99 -29.15 -38.11
N GLU A 107 6.08 -29.75 -38.57
CA GLU A 107 7.47 -29.31 -38.39
C GLU A 107 7.76 -28.03 -39.19
N ILE A 108 8.43 -27.06 -38.56
CA ILE A 108 9.19 -26.02 -39.27
C ILE A 108 10.54 -25.89 -38.58
N ASP A 109 11.59 -26.24 -39.33
CA ASP A 109 13.00 -26.22 -38.95
C ASP A 109 13.67 -24.87 -39.32
N VAL A 110 14.76 -24.57 -38.61
CA VAL A 110 15.33 -23.26 -38.23
C VAL A 110 16.12 -22.51 -39.35
N PRO A 111 16.61 -21.26 -39.14
CA PRO A 111 17.94 -21.10 -38.51
C PRO A 111 18.11 -19.93 -37.54
N ASP A 112 18.86 -20.23 -36.47
CA ASP A 112 19.41 -19.35 -35.44
C ASP A 112 20.50 -18.42 -36.04
N PRO A 113 20.83 -17.28 -35.40
CA PRO A 113 22.03 -17.34 -34.56
C PRO A 113 21.89 -16.61 -33.22
N SER A 114 22.08 -17.40 -32.16
CA SER A 114 22.99 -17.20 -31.02
C SER A 114 23.57 -15.80 -30.79
N THR A 115 23.50 -15.32 -29.56
CA THR A 115 24.60 -15.52 -28.59
C THR A 115 24.17 -15.07 -27.20
N ASP A 116 24.24 -16.04 -26.28
CA ASP A 116 24.84 -15.90 -24.95
C ASP A 116 24.17 -14.95 -23.94
N PHE A 117 23.34 -15.54 -23.05
CA PHE A 117 23.29 -15.06 -21.67
C PHE A 117 23.17 -16.24 -20.73
N GLY A 118 24.32 -16.60 -20.18
CA GLY A 118 24.53 -17.77 -19.35
C GLY A 118 23.77 -17.78 -18.03
N ASP A 119 23.65 -19.01 -17.54
CA ASP A 119 23.42 -19.40 -16.17
C ASP A 119 24.18 -18.55 -15.16
N GLY A 120 23.49 -18.19 -14.08
CA GLY A 120 24.09 -17.56 -12.92
C GLY A 120 23.04 -17.31 -11.84
N ASN A 121 23.00 -18.20 -10.86
CA ASN A 121 22.23 -18.04 -9.64
C ASN A 121 22.59 -16.73 -8.92
N ASP A 122 21.71 -15.72 -8.97
CA ASP A 122 21.66 -14.66 -7.96
C ASP A 122 20.25 -14.04 -7.90
N PHE A 123 19.30 -14.84 -7.40
CA PHE A 123 17.93 -14.42 -7.10
C PHE A 123 17.81 -14.22 -5.59
N GLY A 124 18.34 -13.11 -5.10
CA GLY A 124 18.27 -12.80 -3.68
C GLY A 124 19.08 -11.57 -3.30
N ASP A 125 18.46 -10.39 -3.42
CA ASP A 125 18.52 -9.39 -2.35
C ASP A 125 17.39 -8.38 -2.52
N GLY A 126 16.44 -8.47 -1.60
CA GLY A 126 15.36 -7.52 -1.50
C GLY A 126 15.86 -6.23 -0.86
N TRP A 127 15.52 -5.10 -1.48
CA TRP A 127 15.52 -3.77 -0.89
C TRP A 127 16.90 -3.30 -0.40
N GLY A 128 17.67 -2.68 -1.31
CA GLY A 128 18.82 -1.88 -0.93
C GLY A 128 18.40 -0.66 -0.11
N ASP A 129 19.03 -0.49 1.06
CA ASP A 129 19.22 0.80 1.71
C ASP A 129 20.00 1.69 0.74
N GLY A 130 19.27 2.51 -0.01
CA GLY A 130 19.83 3.43 -0.99
C GLY A 130 19.47 4.87 -0.65
N ASP A 131 20.44 5.56 -0.09
CA ASP A 131 20.60 7.01 0.02
C ASP A 131 20.73 7.67 -1.37
N GLY A 132 19.69 7.51 -2.19
CA GLY A 132 19.59 8.12 -3.51
C GLY A 132 19.13 9.57 -3.43
N SER A 133 20.08 10.51 -3.48
CA SER A 133 19.84 11.95 -3.62
C SER A 133 19.27 12.29 -5.01
N GLY A 134 17.95 12.10 -5.16
CA GLY A 134 17.19 12.66 -6.27
C GLY A 134 16.93 14.15 -6.06
N ALA A 135 17.51 14.97 -6.94
CA ALA A 135 17.45 16.42 -6.95
C ALA A 135 16.01 16.99 -7.00
N GLY A 136 15.73 17.97 -6.13
CA GLY A 136 14.57 18.87 -6.21
C GLY A 136 13.66 18.90 -4.97
N GLY A 137 13.89 19.85 -4.06
CA GLY A 137 12.95 20.24 -2.99
C GLY A 137 13.20 19.57 -1.62
N GLY A 138 13.13 20.35 -0.54
CA GLY A 138 13.62 20.03 0.80
C GLY A 138 12.83 18.98 1.59
N PHE A 139 12.75 17.76 1.06
CA PHE A 139 11.98 16.64 1.60
C PHE A 139 12.86 15.41 1.90
N GLY A 140 14.03 15.62 2.52
CA GLY A 140 15.04 14.56 2.74
C GLY A 140 14.59 13.42 3.66
N ASN A 141 13.63 13.67 4.55
CA ASN A 141 13.22 12.74 5.60
C ASN A 141 11.91 11.99 5.32
N ILE A 142 11.21 12.29 4.21
CA ILE A 142 10.01 11.55 3.83
C ILE A 142 10.44 10.16 3.31
N PRO A 143 9.86 9.05 3.81
CA PRO A 143 10.09 7.73 3.23
C PRO A 143 9.85 7.79 1.72
N THR A 144 10.77 7.21 0.92
CA THR A 144 10.72 7.31 -0.56
C THR A 144 9.32 7.03 -1.12
N ALA A 145 8.63 6.04 -0.56
CA ALA A 145 7.25 5.66 -0.93
C ALA A 145 6.23 6.82 -0.89
N MET A 146 6.42 7.79 0.00
CA MET A 146 5.52 8.92 0.25
C MET A 146 6.05 10.25 -0.32
N LYS A 147 7.27 10.30 -0.87
CA LYS A 147 7.93 11.57 -1.21
C LYS A 147 7.17 12.41 -2.23
N LYS A 148 6.67 11.81 -3.32
CA LYS A 148 6.05 12.57 -4.41
C LYS A 148 4.54 12.87 -4.25
N ARG A 149 3.98 12.79 -3.03
CA ARG A 149 2.61 13.27 -2.75
C ARG A 149 2.56 14.68 -2.18
N CYS A 150 3.71 15.27 -1.82
CA CYS A 150 3.76 16.53 -1.10
C CYS A 150 3.91 17.77 -1.98
N SER A 151 4.24 17.61 -3.26
CA SER A 151 4.19 18.71 -4.22
C SER A 151 3.06 18.50 -5.23
N LYS A 152 2.34 19.58 -5.55
CA LYS A 152 1.27 19.54 -6.57
C LYS A 152 1.81 19.06 -7.92
N ALA A 153 3.00 19.52 -8.30
CA ALA A 153 3.63 19.14 -9.56
C ALA A 153 3.91 17.62 -9.63
N ASP A 154 4.44 17.04 -8.56
CA ASP A 154 4.68 15.60 -8.49
C ASP A 154 3.40 14.78 -8.46
N ARG A 155 2.37 15.24 -7.73
CA ARG A 155 1.05 14.60 -7.71
C ARG A 155 0.45 14.57 -9.10
N LEU A 156 0.36 15.73 -9.77
CA LEU A 156 -0.19 15.83 -11.13
C LEU A 156 0.63 15.01 -12.14
N GLN A 157 1.95 14.99 -12.01
CA GLN A 157 2.81 14.19 -12.88
C GLN A 157 2.48 12.68 -12.73
N ARG A 158 2.44 12.17 -11.49
CA ARG A 158 2.16 10.75 -11.22
C ARG A 158 0.75 10.34 -11.59
N LEU A 159 -0.18 11.23 -11.29
CA LEU A 159 -1.57 11.08 -11.61
C LEU A 159 -1.76 10.95 -13.12
N THR A 160 -1.18 11.86 -13.90
CA THR A 160 -1.26 11.81 -15.37
C THR A 160 -0.53 10.59 -15.93
N SER A 161 0.66 10.25 -15.42
CA SER A 161 1.43 9.09 -15.90
C SER A 161 0.76 7.74 -15.65
N SER A 162 -0.17 7.70 -14.69
CA SER A 162 -0.88 6.48 -14.30
C SER A 162 -2.32 6.45 -14.82
N GLY A 163 -2.70 7.39 -15.71
CA GLY A 163 -4.02 7.45 -16.34
C GLY A 163 -5.10 8.16 -15.53
N GLY A 164 -4.75 8.90 -14.49
CA GLY A 164 -5.63 9.86 -13.83
C GLY A 164 -5.77 11.16 -14.64
N THR A 165 -6.69 12.02 -14.22
CA THR A 165 -6.89 13.37 -14.79
C THR A 165 -6.82 14.46 -13.71
N GLU A 166 -6.54 15.72 -14.06
CA GLU A 166 -6.54 16.83 -13.09
C GLU A 166 -7.82 16.90 -12.25
N ASN A 167 -8.98 16.55 -12.83
CA ASN A 167 -10.25 16.41 -12.10
C ASN A 167 -10.18 15.47 -10.87
N CYS A 168 -9.28 14.50 -10.84
CA CYS A 168 -9.06 13.65 -9.67
C CYS A 168 -8.42 14.42 -8.52
N GLU A 169 -7.45 15.31 -8.79
CA GLU A 169 -6.86 16.20 -7.80
C GLU A 169 -7.91 17.20 -7.30
N ASP A 170 -8.67 17.82 -8.21
CA ASP A 170 -9.73 18.77 -7.85
C ASP A 170 -10.80 18.11 -6.98
N ALA A 171 -11.21 16.89 -7.32
CA ALA A 171 -12.15 16.11 -6.53
C ALA A 171 -11.62 15.81 -5.13
N VAL A 172 -10.34 15.44 -4.99
CA VAL A 172 -9.72 15.22 -3.67
C VAL A 172 -9.77 16.50 -2.85
N VAL A 173 -9.30 17.63 -3.38
CA VAL A 173 -9.29 18.91 -2.66
C VAL A 173 -10.71 19.36 -2.29
N ALA A 174 -11.70 19.16 -3.16
CA ALA A 174 -13.10 19.44 -2.85
C ALA A 174 -13.61 18.61 -1.66
N THR A 175 -13.25 17.32 -1.58
CA THR A 175 -13.60 16.49 -0.43
C THR A 175 -12.86 16.91 0.84
N LEU A 176 -11.58 17.30 0.76
CA LEU A 176 -10.84 17.79 1.94
C LEU A 176 -11.45 19.06 2.53
N ARG A 177 -11.89 19.99 1.67
CA ARG A 177 -12.62 21.20 2.10
C ARG A 177 -13.95 20.85 2.79
N TRP A 178 -14.71 19.93 2.20
CA TRP A 178 -15.95 19.45 2.80
C TRP A 178 -15.70 18.78 4.17
N LEU A 179 -14.69 17.91 4.26
CA LEU A 179 -14.32 17.27 5.53
C LEU A 179 -13.93 18.29 6.59
N LYS A 180 -13.21 19.35 6.21
CA LYS A 180 -12.87 20.46 7.11
C LYS A 180 -14.13 21.14 7.67
N GLU A 181 -15.16 21.36 6.85
CA GLU A 181 -16.42 21.98 7.28
C GLU A 181 -17.27 21.08 8.18
N GLU A 182 -17.17 19.76 8.04
CA GLU A 182 -17.95 18.76 8.79
C GLU A 182 -17.24 18.26 10.06
N GLN A 183 -16.05 18.77 10.37
CA GLN A 183 -15.32 18.38 11.59
C GLN A 183 -16.04 18.91 12.83
N ASN A 184 -16.19 18.06 13.84
CA ASN A 184 -16.74 18.46 15.14
C ASN A 184 -15.76 19.39 15.88
N GLU A 185 -16.26 20.17 16.84
CA GLU A 185 -15.43 21.08 17.65
C GLU A 185 -14.29 20.38 18.41
N ASP A 186 -14.45 19.09 18.74
CA ASP A 186 -13.42 18.29 19.42
C ASP A 186 -12.38 17.68 18.47
N GLY A 187 -12.42 18.01 17.18
CA GLY A 187 -11.52 17.49 16.15
C GLY A 187 -11.93 16.14 15.55
N SER A 188 -13.00 15.52 16.05
CA SER A 188 -13.50 14.26 15.53
C SER A 188 -14.44 14.43 14.33
N TRP A 189 -14.76 13.33 13.65
CA TRP A 189 -15.86 13.27 12.70
C TRP A 189 -16.94 12.27 13.13
N CYS A 190 -18.17 12.55 12.70
CA CYS A 190 -19.38 11.80 13.02
C CYS A 190 -19.73 11.78 14.52
N GLY A 191 -20.95 11.32 14.86
CA GLY A 191 -21.37 11.07 16.25
C GLY A 191 -21.22 9.60 16.69
N GLN A 192 -21.07 8.69 15.73
CA GLN A 192 -20.87 7.26 15.96
C GLN A 192 -19.55 6.82 15.35
N LYS A 193 -18.90 5.82 15.95
CA LYS A 193 -17.62 5.29 15.44
C LYS A 193 -16.55 6.37 15.23
N GLN A 194 -16.55 7.37 16.10
CA GLN A 194 -15.72 8.58 15.99
C GLN A 194 -14.24 8.26 15.84
N ILE A 195 -13.73 7.23 16.53
CA ILE A 195 -12.31 6.86 16.45
C ILE A 195 -11.97 6.39 15.03
N GLY A 196 -12.74 5.44 14.48
CA GLY A 196 -12.51 4.94 13.13
C GLY A 196 -12.76 6.00 12.06
N MET A 197 -13.82 6.80 12.20
CA MET A 197 -14.17 7.85 11.22
C MET A 197 -13.16 9.00 11.23
N THR A 198 -12.63 9.36 12.40
CA THR A 198 -11.55 10.36 12.50
C THR A 198 -10.25 9.83 11.93
N GLY A 199 -9.93 8.55 12.16
CA GLY A 199 -8.77 7.92 11.53
C GLY A 199 -8.87 7.92 9.99
N LEU A 200 -10.02 7.55 9.42
CA LEU A 200 -10.23 7.61 7.97
C LEU A 200 -10.17 9.04 7.41
N GLY A 201 -10.82 10.00 8.09
CA GLY A 201 -10.78 11.41 7.71
C GLY A 201 -9.35 11.93 7.69
N LEU A 202 -8.61 11.73 8.78
CA LEU A 202 -7.20 12.10 8.87
C LEU A 202 -6.34 11.46 7.78
N LEU A 203 -6.57 10.19 7.44
CA LEU A 203 -5.85 9.52 6.36
C LEU A 203 -6.05 10.18 4.99
N THR A 204 -7.19 10.82 4.71
CA THR A 204 -7.38 11.56 3.44
C THR A 204 -6.48 12.80 3.37
N PHE A 205 -6.47 13.62 4.43
CA PHE A 205 -5.56 14.77 4.51
C PHE A 205 -4.09 14.36 4.36
N LEU A 206 -3.65 13.34 5.12
CA LEU A 206 -2.28 12.82 5.03
C LEU A 206 -1.98 12.20 3.66
N GLY A 207 -2.99 11.64 2.99
CA GLY A 207 -2.89 11.08 1.64
C GLY A 207 -2.51 12.12 0.59
N HIS A 208 -3.11 13.32 0.69
CA HIS A 208 -2.75 14.50 -0.08
C HIS A 208 -1.50 15.23 0.44
N CYS A 209 -0.89 14.71 1.52
CA CYS A 209 0.25 15.29 2.24
C CYS A 209 -0.07 16.65 2.90
N GLU A 210 -1.29 16.80 3.40
CA GLU A 210 -1.62 17.86 4.35
C GLU A 210 -1.17 17.47 5.75
N THR A 211 -0.49 18.38 6.44
CA THR A 211 0.06 18.18 7.80
C THR A 211 -0.46 19.25 8.75
N ALA A 212 -0.07 19.24 10.04
CA ALA A 212 -0.52 20.29 10.96
C ALA A 212 0.07 21.68 10.61
N GLY A 213 1.15 21.72 9.82
CA GLY A 213 1.72 22.94 9.25
C GLY A 213 1.08 23.42 7.94
N SER A 214 0.11 22.72 7.38
CA SER A 214 -0.56 23.14 6.14
C SER A 214 -1.34 24.45 6.29
N GLU A 215 -1.24 25.33 5.31
CA GLU A 215 -1.91 26.65 5.33
C GLU A 215 -3.44 26.53 5.38
N GLU A 216 -4.05 25.66 4.55
CA GLU A 216 -5.50 25.55 4.47
C GLU A 216 -6.07 24.54 5.48
N PHE A 217 -5.39 23.41 5.69
CA PHE A 217 -5.92 22.25 6.41
C PHE A 217 -5.22 21.97 7.74
N GLY A 218 -4.21 22.76 8.13
CA GLY A 218 -3.36 22.49 9.29
C GLY A 218 -4.11 22.37 10.61
N GLU A 219 -5.02 23.30 10.89
CA GLU A 219 -5.85 23.25 12.10
C GLU A 219 -6.73 22.00 12.16
N THR A 220 -7.35 21.63 11.04
CA THR A 220 -8.18 20.43 10.91
C THR A 220 -7.37 19.16 11.17
N VAL A 221 -6.18 19.06 10.57
CA VAL A 221 -5.26 17.93 10.76
C VAL A 221 -4.79 17.85 12.21
N LEU A 222 -4.37 18.98 12.80
CA LEU A 222 -3.91 19.03 14.19
C LEU A 222 -5.01 18.63 15.17
N ALA A 223 -6.24 19.11 14.98
CA ALA A 223 -7.38 18.78 15.83
C ALA A 223 -7.70 17.27 15.77
N ALA A 224 -7.68 16.69 14.57
CA ALA A 224 -7.91 15.25 14.38
C ALA A 224 -6.82 14.39 15.05
N ILE A 225 -5.55 14.78 14.90
CA ILE A 225 -4.43 14.10 15.55
C ILE A 225 -4.58 14.20 17.08
N THR A 226 -4.84 15.41 17.59
CA THR A 226 -4.98 15.66 19.03
C THR A 226 -6.11 14.83 19.62
N PHE A 227 -7.27 14.78 18.96
CA PHE A 227 -8.39 13.92 19.38
C PHE A 227 -7.98 12.46 19.51
N LEU A 228 -7.31 11.88 18.50
CA LEU A 228 -6.89 10.49 18.53
C LEU A 228 -5.79 10.23 19.58
N VAL A 229 -4.84 11.15 19.74
CA VAL A 229 -3.79 11.09 20.78
C VAL A 229 -4.42 11.07 22.16
N ASP A 230 -5.33 12.00 22.46
CA ASP A 230 -6.01 12.07 23.76
C ASP A 230 -6.78 10.79 24.07
N LYS A 231 -7.44 10.21 23.06
CA LYS A 231 -8.17 8.94 23.21
C LYS A 231 -7.23 7.75 23.44
N ALA A 232 -6.10 7.70 22.73
CA ALA A 232 -5.09 6.66 22.94
C ALA A 232 -4.52 6.75 24.36
N MET A 233 -4.08 7.94 24.77
CA MET A 233 -3.44 8.15 26.07
C MET A 233 -4.40 7.91 27.24
N LYS A 234 -5.65 8.35 27.12
CA LYS A 234 -6.69 8.11 28.13
C LYS A 234 -6.99 6.62 28.35
N ASN A 235 -6.83 5.79 27.32
CA ASN A 235 -7.22 4.38 27.33
C ASN A 235 -6.01 3.43 27.20
N ASN A 236 -4.82 3.88 27.62
CA ASN A 236 -3.59 3.08 27.61
C ASN A 236 -3.30 2.42 26.23
N GLY A 237 -3.41 3.21 25.16
CA GLY A 237 -3.18 2.78 23.78
C GLY A 237 -4.43 2.21 23.09
N LYS A 238 -5.48 1.82 23.82
CA LYS A 238 -6.72 1.31 23.18
C LYS A 238 -7.47 2.45 22.48
N LEU A 239 -8.01 2.16 21.31
CA LEU A 239 -8.68 3.15 20.45
C LEU A 239 -10.00 2.55 19.97
N GLY A 240 -11.11 3.02 20.52
CA GLY A 240 -12.46 2.62 20.12
C GLY A 240 -13.50 3.55 20.75
N SER A 241 -14.58 3.84 20.02
CA SER A 241 -15.65 4.69 20.57
C SER A 241 -16.49 3.98 21.63
N ASP A 242 -16.66 2.66 21.51
CA ASP A 242 -17.34 1.83 22.51
C ASP A 242 -16.64 0.46 22.60
N PHE A 243 -15.98 0.19 23.72
CA PHE A 243 -15.28 -1.08 23.95
C PHE A 243 -16.22 -2.26 24.24
N LYS A 244 -17.53 -2.03 24.40
CA LYS A 244 -18.54 -3.10 24.47
C LYS A 244 -18.94 -3.60 23.09
N ASP A 245 -18.71 -2.82 22.04
CA ASP A 245 -18.92 -3.28 20.67
C ASP A 245 -17.70 -4.08 20.20
N ASN A 246 -17.91 -5.38 20.02
CA ASN A 246 -16.90 -6.32 19.54
C ASN A 246 -16.18 -5.90 18.23
N HIS A 247 -16.72 -4.97 17.44
CA HIS A 247 -16.10 -4.49 16.21
C HIS A 247 -15.11 -3.31 16.41
N TRP A 248 -14.84 -2.90 17.67
CA TRP A 248 -13.92 -1.78 17.94
C TRP A 248 -12.48 -2.01 17.44
N CYS A 249 -12.10 -3.25 17.12
CA CYS A 249 -10.82 -3.60 16.48
C CYS A 249 -10.63 -2.94 15.09
N TYR A 250 -11.72 -2.67 14.36
CA TYR A 250 -11.64 -1.89 13.11
C TYR A 250 -11.27 -0.43 13.40
N GLU A 251 -11.94 0.18 14.39
CA GLU A 251 -11.65 1.57 14.79
C GLU A 251 -10.21 1.71 15.26
N HIS A 252 -9.74 0.76 16.07
CA HIS A 252 -8.37 0.75 16.59
C HIS A 252 -7.33 0.72 15.47
N SER A 253 -7.41 -0.28 14.58
CA SER A 253 -6.42 -0.43 13.50
C SER A 253 -6.40 0.74 12.52
N ILE A 254 -7.57 1.29 12.17
CA ILE A 254 -7.67 2.50 11.33
C ILE A 254 -7.03 3.71 12.03
N ALA A 255 -7.29 3.91 13.32
CA ALA A 255 -6.73 5.03 14.07
C ALA A 255 -5.21 4.89 14.29
N VAL A 256 -4.71 3.67 14.57
CA VAL A 256 -3.27 3.38 14.64
C VAL A 256 -2.58 3.70 13.32
N TYR A 257 -3.19 3.30 12.20
CA TYR A 257 -2.69 3.64 10.87
C TYR A 257 -2.58 5.16 10.70
N ALA A 258 -3.65 5.90 11.00
CA ALA A 258 -3.68 7.35 10.89
C ALA A 258 -2.62 8.04 11.77
N LEU A 259 -2.49 7.64 13.04
CA LEU A 259 -1.50 8.19 13.97
C LEU A 259 -0.06 7.90 13.52
N ALA A 260 0.24 6.69 13.07
CA ALA A 260 1.57 6.32 12.60
C ALA A 260 1.95 7.06 11.31
N GLU A 261 1.00 7.25 10.39
CA GLU A 261 1.21 8.06 9.19
C GLU A 261 1.38 9.55 9.53
N ALA A 262 0.59 10.07 10.47
CA ALA A 262 0.72 11.43 10.98
C ALA A 262 2.10 11.67 11.61
N TYR A 263 2.59 10.76 12.46
CA TYR A 263 3.93 10.84 13.04
C TYR A 263 5.02 10.87 11.95
N THR A 264 4.88 10.00 10.96
CA THR A 264 5.86 9.89 9.86
C THR A 264 5.92 11.18 9.04
N LEU A 265 4.78 11.77 8.69
CA LEU A 265 4.74 13.03 7.97
C LEU A 265 5.08 14.21 8.89
N CYS A 266 4.21 14.53 9.84
CA CYS A 266 4.28 15.73 10.66
C CYS A 266 5.60 15.84 11.42
N ILE A 267 5.96 14.81 12.20
CA ILE A 267 7.14 14.87 13.08
C ILE A 267 8.41 14.54 12.29
N LYS A 268 8.49 13.32 11.75
CA LYS A 268 9.74 12.82 11.16
C LYS A 268 10.12 13.54 9.88
N SER A 269 9.14 13.85 9.03
CA SER A 269 9.41 14.45 7.72
C SER A 269 9.43 15.97 7.74
N PHE A 270 8.49 16.58 8.46
CA PHE A 270 8.30 18.04 8.47
C PHE A 270 8.79 18.72 9.76
N GLY A 271 9.24 17.97 10.76
CA GLY A 271 9.81 18.53 11.99
C GLY A 271 8.80 19.26 12.86
N GLU A 272 7.49 18.98 12.68
CA GLU A 272 6.44 19.52 13.52
C GLU A 272 6.55 18.96 14.94
N ASN A 273 6.01 19.70 15.91
CA ASN A 273 5.97 19.26 17.30
C ASN A 273 4.52 19.09 17.74
N ILE A 274 4.05 17.84 17.76
CA ILE A 274 2.69 17.50 18.19
C ILE A 274 2.80 16.69 19.48
N ASN A 275 2.22 17.23 20.55
CA ASN A 275 2.31 16.69 21.89
C ASN A 275 1.85 15.23 21.97
N GLN A 276 2.64 14.36 22.61
CA GLN A 276 2.34 12.94 22.85
C GLN A 276 2.03 12.09 21.60
N LEU A 277 2.26 12.58 20.38
CA LEU A 277 1.98 11.80 19.18
C LEU A 277 2.85 10.53 19.10
N GLU A 278 4.14 10.63 19.43
CA GLU A 278 5.03 9.46 19.51
C GLU A 278 4.54 8.42 20.52
N ASP A 279 4.22 8.87 21.73
CA ASP A 279 3.73 8.02 22.83
C ASP A 279 2.42 7.32 22.45
N ALA A 280 1.50 8.05 21.82
CA ALA A 280 0.23 7.49 21.35
C ALA A 280 0.45 6.43 20.27
N VAL A 281 1.34 6.67 19.32
CA VAL A 281 1.72 5.70 18.28
C VAL A 281 2.37 4.45 18.89
N MET A 282 3.28 4.63 19.85
CA MET A 282 3.92 3.52 20.56
C MET A 282 2.93 2.69 21.36
N ALA A 283 2.11 3.32 22.19
CA ALA A 283 1.15 2.63 23.04
C ALA A 283 0.09 1.87 22.22
N SER A 284 -0.47 2.53 21.21
CA SER A 284 -1.54 1.94 20.39
C SER A 284 -1.01 0.88 19.41
N GLY A 285 0.13 1.13 18.74
CA GLY A 285 0.77 0.15 17.87
C GLY A 285 1.26 -1.08 18.63
N GLN A 286 1.82 -0.92 19.83
CA GLN A 286 2.25 -2.06 20.64
C GLN A 286 1.06 -2.86 21.17
N PHE A 287 -0.05 -2.21 21.55
CA PHE A 287 -1.30 -2.91 21.88
C PHE A 287 -1.77 -3.79 20.72
N LEU A 288 -1.82 -3.24 19.50
CA LEU A 288 -2.21 -3.97 18.29
C LEU A 288 -1.36 -5.22 18.06
N ILE A 289 -0.04 -5.13 18.26
CA ILE A 289 0.89 -6.26 18.11
C ILE A 289 0.68 -7.32 19.19
N ASN A 290 0.48 -6.88 20.43
CA ASN A 290 0.32 -7.79 21.57
C ASN A 290 -1.00 -8.55 21.51
N SER A 291 -2.05 -7.94 20.96
CA SER A 291 -3.39 -8.53 20.86
C SER A 291 -3.64 -9.34 19.57
N GLN A 292 -2.58 -9.91 18.98
CA GLN A 292 -2.70 -10.80 17.85
C GLN A 292 -3.16 -12.20 18.29
N HIS A 293 -4.16 -12.76 17.61
CA HIS A 293 -4.65 -14.10 17.88
C HIS A 293 -3.56 -15.16 17.72
N GLN A 294 -3.62 -16.25 18.47
CA GLN A 294 -2.64 -17.34 18.39
C GLN A 294 -2.50 -17.93 16.98
N GLY A 295 -3.62 -17.97 16.25
CA GLY A 295 -3.72 -18.34 14.82
C GLY A 295 -3.13 -17.33 13.83
N GLY A 296 -2.66 -16.17 14.27
CA GLY A 296 -1.98 -15.14 13.46
C GLY A 296 -2.89 -14.04 12.90
N GLY A 297 -4.21 -14.19 12.99
CA GLY A 297 -5.16 -13.14 12.65
C GLY A 297 -5.39 -12.15 13.80
N TRP A 298 -6.42 -11.31 13.65
CA TRP A 298 -7.03 -10.53 14.73
C TRP A 298 -8.52 -10.80 14.70
N ASP A 299 -9.12 -10.96 15.88
CA ASP A 299 -10.54 -11.27 16.01
C ASP A 299 -11.30 -10.13 16.68
N TYR A 300 -12.62 -10.23 16.64
CA TYR A 300 -13.52 -9.33 17.32
C TYR A 300 -13.20 -9.24 18.82
N ALA A 301 -13.38 -8.03 19.34
CA ALA A 301 -13.00 -7.61 20.69
C ALA A 301 -11.53 -7.86 21.06
N TYR A 302 -10.65 -8.13 20.08
CA TYR A 302 -9.29 -8.60 20.31
C TYR A 302 -9.22 -9.89 21.13
N SER A 303 -10.14 -10.83 20.90
CA SER A 303 -10.01 -12.18 21.45
C SER A 303 -8.77 -12.87 20.85
N GLU A 304 -7.93 -13.48 21.71
CA GLU A 304 -6.63 -14.04 21.32
C GLU A 304 -6.63 -15.57 21.19
N ASP A 305 -7.70 -16.23 21.61
CA ASP A 305 -7.84 -17.70 21.72
C ASP A 305 -9.22 -18.23 21.26
N SER A 306 -10.02 -17.40 20.59
CA SER A 306 -11.31 -17.77 20.04
C SER A 306 -11.20 -18.87 18.96
N ALA A 307 -12.26 -19.68 18.80
CA ALA A 307 -12.32 -20.70 17.75
C ALA A 307 -12.33 -20.10 16.33
N ARG A 308 -12.75 -18.83 16.16
CA ARG A 308 -12.81 -18.15 14.86
C ARG A 308 -11.42 -17.72 14.40
N GLY A 309 -10.59 -17.27 15.34
CA GLY A 309 -9.22 -16.83 15.12
C GLY A 309 -9.02 -15.53 14.32
N GLY A 310 -10.09 -14.97 13.77
CA GLY A 310 -10.10 -13.69 13.06
C GLY A 310 -10.84 -13.75 11.72
N ASP A 311 -10.66 -12.68 10.93
CA ASP A 311 -11.06 -12.64 9.53
C ASP A 311 -10.13 -11.74 8.69
N VAL A 312 -10.12 -11.96 7.37
CA VAL A 312 -9.25 -11.26 6.43
C VAL A 312 -9.53 -9.75 6.37
N SER A 313 -10.77 -9.29 6.58
CA SER A 313 -11.07 -7.85 6.57
C SER A 313 -10.48 -7.10 7.76
N ILE A 314 -10.46 -7.70 8.97
CA ILE A 314 -9.75 -7.15 10.13
C ILE A 314 -8.25 -7.20 9.88
N VAL A 315 -7.73 -8.35 9.45
CA VAL A 315 -6.30 -8.57 9.21
C VAL A 315 -5.75 -7.58 8.19
N GLY A 316 -6.54 -7.22 7.17
CA GLY A 316 -6.20 -6.20 6.18
C GLY A 316 -5.89 -4.84 6.77
N TRP A 317 -6.76 -4.34 7.65
CA TRP A 317 -6.53 -3.08 8.35
C TRP A 317 -5.32 -3.15 9.29
N HIS A 318 -5.17 -4.25 10.01
CA HIS A 318 -4.06 -4.45 10.93
C HIS A 318 -2.71 -4.50 10.20
N LEU A 319 -2.63 -5.18 9.06
CA LEU A 319 -1.40 -5.23 8.26
C LEU A 319 -1.04 -3.88 7.62
N GLN A 320 -2.01 -3.03 7.28
CA GLN A 320 -1.73 -1.64 6.88
C GLN A 320 -1.23 -0.80 8.06
N ALA A 321 -1.88 -0.91 9.22
CA ALA A 321 -1.47 -0.20 10.44
C ALA A 321 -0.04 -0.58 10.85
N LEU A 322 0.28 -1.88 10.88
CA LEU A 322 1.64 -2.36 11.16
C LEU A 322 2.66 -1.85 10.13
N LYS A 323 2.25 -1.66 8.86
CA LYS A 323 3.13 -1.15 7.81
C LYS A 323 3.42 0.33 8.04
N ALA A 324 2.42 1.11 8.44
CA ALA A 324 2.58 2.49 8.84
C ALA A 324 3.47 2.61 10.09
N CYS A 325 3.25 1.77 11.12
CA CYS A 325 4.14 1.67 12.29
C CYS A 325 5.58 1.35 11.88
N LYS A 326 5.80 0.49 10.88
CA LYS A 326 7.16 0.23 10.38
C LYS A 326 7.80 1.48 9.77
N TYR A 327 7.05 2.35 9.10
CA TYR A 327 7.58 3.56 8.47
C TYR A 327 7.95 4.66 9.46
N THR A 328 7.38 4.66 10.67
CA THR A 328 7.79 5.59 11.73
C THR A 328 9.26 5.39 12.08
N GLY A 329 9.73 4.14 12.08
CA GLY A 329 11.07 3.77 12.54
C GLY A 329 11.18 3.65 14.06
N LEU A 330 10.05 3.71 14.77
CA LEU A 330 9.98 3.44 16.21
C LEU A 330 10.14 1.93 16.48
N ASP A 331 10.69 1.59 17.65
CA ASP A 331 11.00 0.20 18.00
C ASP A 331 9.80 -0.54 18.62
N PHE A 332 9.06 -1.24 17.76
CA PHE A 332 7.94 -2.07 18.17
C PHE A 332 8.37 -3.51 18.42
N ALA A 333 8.21 -3.98 19.66
CA ALA A 333 8.53 -5.35 20.04
C ALA A 333 7.66 -6.34 19.25
N ASN A 334 8.30 -7.37 18.67
CA ASN A 334 7.66 -8.44 17.89
C ASN A 334 6.99 -8.03 16.56
N LEU A 335 7.17 -6.79 16.07
CA LEU A 335 6.59 -6.32 14.81
C LEU A 335 6.82 -7.31 13.66
N THR A 336 8.06 -7.80 13.51
CA THR A 336 8.43 -8.73 12.43
C THR A 336 7.72 -10.08 12.51
N ARG A 337 7.60 -10.64 13.70
CA ARG A 337 6.84 -11.88 13.93
C ARG A 337 5.36 -11.65 13.63
N CYS A 338 4.83 -10.52 14.08
CA CYS A 338 3.43 -10.18 13.99
C CYS A 338 2.93 -10.08 12.55
N TYR A 339 3.58 -9.27 11.70
CA TYR A 339 3.13 -9.13 10.30
C TYR A 339 3.30 -10.43 9.51
N LYS A 340 4.35 -11.23 9.78
CA LYS A 340 4.56 -12.53 9.11
C LYS A 340 3.42 -13.49 9.41
N LYS A 341 3.03 -13.63 10.68
CA LYS A 341 1.86 -14.45 11.07
C LYS A 341 0.55 -13.98 10.45
N GLY A 342 0.37 -12.65 10.31
CA GLY A 342 -0.77 -12.08 9.62
C GLY A 342 -0.82 -12.46 8.14
N LEU A 343 0.33 -12.41 7.44
CA LEU A 343 0.43 -12.88 6.05
C LEU A 343 0.15 -14.37 5.92
N ASP A 344 0.69 -15.20 6.82
CA ASP A 344 0.43 -16.64 6.83
C ASP A 344 -1.07 -16.94 7.02
N TYR A 345 -1.77 -16.15 7.84
CA TYR A 345 -3.22 -16.25 8.01
C TYR A 345 -3.97 -15.96 6.71
N VAL A 346 -3.61 -14.86 6.01
CA VAL A 346 -4.22 -14.50 4.72
C VAL A 346 -3.94 -15.57 3.66
N GLU A 347 -2.73 -16.11 3.59
CA GLU A 347 -2.38 -17.17 2.63
C GLU A 347 -3.22 -18.43 2.82
N ARG A 348 -3.45 -18.85 4.07
CA ARG A 348 -4.33 -20.01 4.37
C ARG A 348 -5.78 -19.78 3.96
N CYS A 349 -6.20 -18.54 3.77
CA CYS A 349 -7.54 -18.19 3.31
C CYS A 349 -7.65 -18.12 1.78
N GLN A 350 -6.55 -18.26 1.03
CA GLN A 350 -6.58 -18.20 -0.44
C GLN A 350 -7.10 -19.52 -1.05
N LEU A 351 -8.06 -19.41 -1.96
CA LEU A 351 -8.57 -20.51 -2.77
C LEU A 351 -7.69 -20.77 -4.00
N ALA A 352 -7.86 -21.95 -4.62
CA ALA A 352 -7.16 -22.30 -5.85
C ALA A 352 -7.43 -21.30 -7.01
N SER A 353 -8.63 -20.71 -7.06
CA SER A 353 -9.03 -19.68 -8.02
C SER A 353 -8.26 -18.36 -7.90
N GLY A 354 -7.64 -18.10 -6.75
CA GLY A 354 -7.00 -16.82 -6.42
C GLY A 354 -7.87 -15.91 -5.54
N ALA A 355 -9.18 -16.19 -5.42
CA ALA A 355 -10.03 -15.56 -4.42
C ALA A 355 -9.51 -15.81 -3.00
N ILE A 356 -9.84 -14.93 -2.07
CA ILE A 356 -9.47 -15.07 -0.66
C ILE A 356 -10.76 -15.06 0.16
N GLY A 357 -10.92 -16.07 1.02
CA GLY A 357 -12.11 -16.20 1.85
C GLY A 357 -12.03 -15.42 3.16
N TYR A 358 -13.13 -15.40 3.91
CA TYR A 358 -13.29 -14.55 5.09
C TYR A 358 -12.49 -15.02 6.30
N SER A 359 -12.70 -16.26 6.75
CA SER A 359 -11.99 -16.87 7.89
C SER A 359 -11.45 -18.27 7.55
N GLY A 360 -11.26 -18.53 6.25
CA GLY A 360 -10.78 -19.78 5.68
C GLY A 360 -10.93 -19.78 4.15
N PRO A 361 -10.48 -20.83 3.45
CA PRO A 361 -10.48 -20.89 1.98
C PRO A 361 -11.85 -21.25 1.40
N ASN A 362 -12.88 -20.47 1.74
CA ASN A 362 -14.22 -20.56 1.17
C ASN A 362 -14.78 -19.17 0.83
N ILE A 363 -15.56 -19.10 -0.24
CA ILE A 363 -16.36 -17.91 -0.56
C ILE A 363 -17.77 -18.17 -0.03
N GLY A 364 -18.13 -17.51 1.05
CA GLY A 364 -19.45 -17.65 1.69
C GLY A 364 -20.45 -16.56 1.28
N GLY A 365 -21.73 -16.82 1.51
CA GLY A 365 -22.75 -15.77 1.64
C GLY A 365 -23.10 -14.96 0.39
N GLY A 366 -22.86 -15.49 -0.82
CA GLY A 366 -23.18 -14.79 -2.08
C GLY A 366 -22.18 -13.68 -2.46
N SER A 367 -21.01 -13.62 -1.80
CA SER A 367 -19.90 -12.77 -2.24
C SER A 367 -19.31 -13.28 -3.57
N ASP A 368 -18.84 -12.37 -4.41
CA ASP A 368 -18.06 -12.67 -5.60
C ASP A 368 -16.58 -13.01 -5.29
N GLY A 369 -16.15 -12.85 -4.02
CA GLY A 369 -14.79 -13.10 -3.54
C GLY A 369 -13.76 -12.01 -3.90
N THR A 370 -14.15 -10.95 -4.60
CA THR A 370 -13.21 -9.97 -5.15
C THR A 370 -12.73 -8.98 -4.08
N THR A 371 -13.59 -8.58 -3.14
CA THR A 371 -13.26 -7.68 -2.02
C THR A 371 -12.06 -8.19 -1.20
N LEU A 372 -12.13 -9.43 -0.72
CA LEU A 372 -11.09 -9.99 0.13
C LEU A 372 -9.86 -10.43 -0.67
N ALA A 373 -10.03 -10.74 -1.96
CA ALA A 373 -8.90 -10.89 -2.88
C ALA A 373 -8.09 -9.58 -2.95
N ALA A 374 -8.75 -8.43 -3.04
CA ALA A 374 -8.10 -7.11 -3.02
C ALA A 374 -7.37 -6.86 -1.70
N VAL A 375 -8.03 -7.11 -0.57
CA VAL A 375 -7.44 -6.96 0.78
C VAL A 375 -6.17 -7.79 0.91
N GLY A 376 -6.25 -9.09 0.62
CA GLY A 376 -5.10 -9.97 0.78
C GLY A 376 -3.99 -9.68 -0.24
N ALA A 377 -4.32 -9.34 -1.48
CA ALA A 377 -3.33 -8.96 -2.48
C ALA A 377 -2.51 -7.73 -2.04
N LEU A 378 -3.19 -6.69 -1.54
CA LEU A 378 -2.53 -5.50 -1.02
C LEU A 378 -1.61 -5.84 0.16
N CYS A 379 -2.07 -6.66 1.12
CA CYS A 379 -1.25 -7.11 2.24
C CYS A 379 0.07 -7.73 1.79
N PHE A 380 0.04 -8.61 0.78
CA PHE A 380 1.25 -9.22 0.24
C PHE A 380 2.11 -8.22 -0.54
N GLN A 381 1.51 -7.29 -1.28
CA GLN A 381 2.26 -6.26 -2.00
C GLN A 381 3.03 -5.34 -1.06
N ILE A 382 2.40 -4.82 0.00
CA ILE A 382 3.03 -3.84 0.90
C ILE A 382 4.10 -4.46 1.80
N TRP A 383 4.02 -5.76 2.11
CA TRP A 383 4.97 -6.45 3.00
C TRP A 383 6.00 -7.30 2.28
N LYS A 384 5.74 -7.69 1.03
CA LYS A 384 6.64 -8.51 0.22
C LYS A 384 6.91 -7.81 -1.11
N SER A 385 6.13 -8.14 -2.13
CA SER A 385 6.29 -7.67 -3.50
C SER A 385 5.02 -7.99 -4.29
N SER A 386 4.74 -7.22 -5.33
CA SER A 386 3.74 -7.54 -6.36
C SER A 386 4.00 -8.87 -7.05
N ALA A 387 5.25 -9.34 -7.05
CA ALA A 387 5.64 -10.67 -7.53
C ALA A 387 5.33 -11.81 -6.53
N SER A 388 4.68 -11.55 -5.39
CA SER A 388 4.21 -12.65 -4.52
C SER A 388 3.21 -13.54 -5.26
N LYS A 389 3.33 -14.87 -5.09
CA LYS A 389 2.40 -15.84 -5.69
C LYS A 389 0.95 -15.57 -5.26
N VAL A 390 0.74 -15.22 -4.00
CA VAL A 390 -0.59 -14.90 -3.43
C VAL A 390 -1.16 -13.66 -4.12
N ALA A 391 -0.38 -12.58 -4.18
CA ALA A 391 -0.78 -11.32 -4.80
C ALA A 391 -1.11 -11.51 -6.29
N ARG A 392 -0.23 -12.13 -7.09
CA ARG A 392 -0.48 -12.35 -8.52
C ARG A 392 -1.72 -13.19 -8.80
N LYS A 393 -2.00 -14.20 -7.96
CA LYS A 393 -3.21 -15.02 -8.10
C LYS A 393 -4.46 -14.20 -7.83
N ALA A 394 -4.47 -13.40 -6.77
CA ALA A 394 -5.59 -12.54 -6.42
C ALA A 394 -5.80 -11.42 -7.46
N VAL A 395 -4.74 -10.81 -7.98
CA VAL A 395 -4.82 -9.82 -9.08
C VAL A 395 -5.47 -10.43 -10.33
N ARG A 396 -5.02 -11.60 -10.78
CA ARG A 396 -5.65 -12.28 -11.93
C ARG A 396 -7.11 -12.63 -11.69
N PHE A 397 -7.48 -12.99 -10.46
CA PHE A 397 -8.86 -13.23 -10.09
C PHE A 397 -9.68 -11.93 -10.18
N MET A 398 -9.19 -10.83 -9.61
CA MET A 398 -9.87 -9.53 -9.66
C MET A 398 -9.99 -8.98 -11.09
N ASP A 399 -8.95 -9.06 -11.91
CA ASP A 399 -8.98 -8.60 -13.30
C ASP A 399 -10.08 -9.29 -14.13
N LYS A 400 -10.42 -10.54 -13.77
CA LYS A 400 -11.46 -11.33 -14.43
C LYS A 400 -12.86 -11.09 -13.88
N GLU A 401 -12.99 -11.00 -12.55
CA GLU A 401 -14.29 -11.10 -11.87
C GLU A 401 -14.80 -9.77 -11.30
N MET A 402 -13.91 -8.80 -11.01
CA MET A 402 -14.29 -7.55 -10.33
C MET A 402 -15.04 -6.61 -11.27
N LYS A 403 -16.14 -6.05 -10.76
CA LYS A 403 -17.01 -5.10 -11.46
C LYS A 403 -17.16 -3.84 -10.63
N PHE A 404 -17.43 -2.73 -11.31
CA PHE A 404 -17.77 -1.47 -10.65
C PHE A 404 -18.81 -0.69 -11.44
N ASP A 405 -19.96 -0.45 -10.83
CA ASP A 405 -20.91 0.54 -11.28
C ASP A 405 -21.57 1.17 -10.05
N TRP A 406 -21.35 2.47 -9.87
CA TRP A 406 -21.79 3.23 -8.71
C TRP A 406 -23.27 3.08 -8.40
N ASN A 407 -24.10 2.90 -9.43
CA ASN A 407 -25.56 2.87 -9.32
C ASN A 407 -26.15 1.45 -9.29
N THR A 408 -25.33 0.42 -9.05
CA THR A 408 -25.78 -0.99 -8.99
C THR A 408 -25.26 -1.67 -7.72
N ALA A 409 -25.65 -2.93 -7.50
CA ALA A 409 -25.12 -3.72 -6.39
C ALA A 409 -23.59 -3.90 -6.44
N ASP A 410 -22.96 -3.71 -7.59
CA ASP A 410 -21.52 -3.84 -7.82
C ASP A 410 -20.76 -2.53 -7.50
N SER A 411 -21.11 -1.90 -6.37
CA SER A 411 -20.54 -0.62 -5.92
C SER A 411 -19.86 -0.75 -4.55
N ASP A 412 -19.10 -1.82 -4.35
CA ASP A 412 -18.39 -2.09 -3.08
C ASP A 412 -17.18 -1.18 -2.90
N LEU A 413 -17.41 0.07 -2.45
CA LEU A 413 -16.33 1.03 -2.23
C LEU A 413 -15.26 0.56 -1.24
N TYR A 414 -15.63 -0.30 -0.28
CA TYR A 414 -14.65 -0.88 0.64
C TYR A 414 -13.68 -1.80 -0.11
N GLY A 415 -14.20 -2.72 -0.94
CA GLY A 415 -13.37 -3.56 -1.80
C GLY A 415 -12.54 -2.75 -2.80
N HIS A 416 -13.14 -1.73 -3.41
CA HIS A 416 -12.46 -0.88 -4.39
C HIS A 416 -11.36 -0.01 -3.79
N TYR A 417 -11.47 0.42 -2.52
CA TYR A 417 -10.38 1.08 -1.79
C TYR A 417 -9.10 0.23 -1.73
N TYR A 418 -9.22 -1.09 -1.53
CA TYR A 418 -8.08 -2.00 -1.58
C TYR A 418 -7.66 -2.30 -3.03
N ALA A 419 -8.64 -2.50 -3.92
CA ALA A 419 -8.37 -2.94 -5.28
C ALA A 419 -7.61 -1.89 -6.10
N VAL A 420 -7.94 -0.61 -5.99
CA VAL A 420 -7.21 0.45 -6.72
C VAL A 420 -5.73 0.49 -6.34
N GLN A 421 -5.41 0.39 -5.05
CA GLN A 421 -4.03 0.31 -4.56
C GLN A 421 -3.35 -0.95 -5.09
N CYS A 422 -4.08 -2.07 -5.14
CA CYS A 422 -3.52 -3.32 -5.61
C CYS A 422 -3.21 -3.31 -7.11
N MET A 423 -4.15 -2.83 -7.91
CA MET A 423 -4.07 -2.82 -9.36
C MET A 423 -3.04 -1.80 -9.84
N ILE A 424 -2.95 -0.61 -9.23
CA ILE A 424 -1.89 0.37 -9.58
C ILE A 424 -0.49 -0.14 -9.22
N ASN A 425 -0.34 -0.84 -8.08
CA ASN A 425 0.93 -1.48 -7.70
C ASN A 425 1.32 -2.63 -8.63
N ASN A 426 0.34 -3.31 -9.24
CA ASN A 426 0.60 -4.31 -10.27
C ASN A 426 1.02 -3.64 -11.59
N GLY A 427 0.40 -2.52 -11.93
CA GLY A 427 0.61 -1.82 -13.19
C GLY A 427 0.16 -2.64 -14.40
N GLY A 428 0.65 -2.27 -15.58
CA GLY A 428 0.41 -2.98 -16.83
C GLY A 428 -1.05 -2.96 -17.31
N PRO A 429 -1.41 -3.88 -18.22
CA PRO A 429 -2.75 -3.92 -18.82
C PRO A 429 -3.89 -4.12 -17.81
N GLU A 430 -3.67 -4.85 -16.72
CA GLU A 430 -4.63 -5.03 -15.63
C GLU A 430 -4.98 -3.69 -14.96
N TRP A 431 -3.96 -2.85 -14.70
CA TRP A 431 -4.19 -1.50 -14.19
C TRP A 431 -4.97 -0.65 -15.19
N GLU A 432 -4.59 -0.66 -16.47
CA GLU A 432 -5.27 0.15 -17.48
C GLU A 432 -6.76 -0.17 -17.61
N ARG A 433 -7.13 -1.46 -17.53
CA ARG A 433 -8.53 -1.91 -17.52
C ARG A 433 -9.24 -1.47 -16.24
N TYR A 434 -8.65 -1.73 -15.09
CA TYR A 434 -9.24 -1.36 -13.80
C TYR A 434 -9.41 0.16 -13.66
N ASN A 435 -8.42 0.94 -14.11
CA ASN A 435 -8.45 2.39 -14.02
C ASN A 435 -9.65 2.98 -14.79
N LYS A 436 -9.91 2.48 -16.00
CA LYS A 436 -11.09 2.83 -16.79
C LYS A 436 -12.40 2.43 -16.11
N LEU A 437 -12.39 1.33 -15.35
CA LEU A 437 -13.55 0.82 -14.63
C LEU A 437 -13.96 1.75 -13.47
N PHE A 438 -13.01 2.27 -12.68
CA PHE A 438 -13.34 3.01 -11.45
C PHE A 438 -13.31 4.54 -11.57
N ARG A 439 -12.34 5.12 -12.31
CA ARG A 439 -12.02 6.55 -12.22
C ARG A 439 -13.23 7.43 -12.50
N ASP A 440 -13.85 7.25 -13.66
CA ASP A 440 -14.96 8.11 -14.11
C ASP A 440 -16.23 7.86 -13.30
N GLN A 441 -16.44 6.63 -12.82
CA GLN A 441 -17.52 6.29 -11.89
C GLN A 441 -17.40 7.07 -10.57
N VAL A 442 -16.20 7.17 -10.00
CA VAL A 442 -15.97 7.97 -8.78
C VAL A 442 -16.19 9.46 -9.06
N LEU A 443 -15.56 10.00 -10.11
CA LEU A 443 -15.64 11.43 -10.44
C LEU A 443 -17.08 11.89 -10.73
N ASN A 444 -17.83 11.15 -11.54
CA ASN A 444 -19.19 11.53 -11.95
C ASN A 444 -20.23 11.46 -10.81
N ASN A 445 -19.86 10.83 -9.70
CA ASN A 445 -20.72 10.66 -8.53
C ASN A 445 -20.31 11.50 -7.31
N GLN A 446 -19.31 12.38 -7.47
CA GLN A 446 -19.08 13.45 -6.50
C GLN A 446 -20.24 14.46 -6.53
N HIS A 447 -20.66 14.88 -5.35
CA HIS A 447 -21.58 15.99 -5.16
C HIS A 447 -20.82 17.32 -5.30
N LYS A 448 -21.51 18.39 -5.71
CA LYS A 448 -20.92 19.73 -5.85
C LYS A 448 -20.25 20.28 -4.59
N ASP A 449 -20.68 19.78 -3.42
CA ASP A 449 -20.16 20.20 -2.11
C ASP A 449 -18.99 19.31 -1.66
N GLY A 450 -18.46 18.41 -2.51
CA GLY A 450 -17.25 17.62 -2.22
C GLY A 450 -17.48 16.22 -1.62
N TYR A 451 -18.63 15.93 -1.01
CA TYR A 451 -19.01 14.55 -0.64
C TYR A 451 -19.50 13.73 -1.85
N TYR A 452 -19.90 12.47 -1.66
CA TYR A 452 -20.31 11.59 -2.77
C TYR A 452 -21.75 11.07 -2.62
N LYS A 453 -22.42 10.85 -3.77
CA LYS A 453 -23.80 10.36 -3.86
C LYS A 453 -23.97 8.95 -3.26
N VAL A 454 -25.16 8.62 -2.80
CA VAL A 454 -25.50 7.26 -2.33
C VAL A 454 -25.24 6.25 -3.45
N VAL A 455 -24.62 5.12 -3.09
CA VAL A 455 -24.28 4.02 -3.99
C VAL A 455 -25.43 3.02 -4.11
N GLY A 456 -25.36 2.10 -5.07
CA GLY A 456 -26.27 0.96 -5.16
C GLY A 456 -27.50 1.16 -6.03
N GLY A 457 -27.85 2.41 -6.36
CA GLY A 457 -29.09 2.72 -7.07
C GLY A 457 -30.35 2.20 -6.37
N GLY A 458 -30.31 2.09 -5.03
CA GLY A 458 -31.38 1.49 -4.23
C GLY A 458 -31.29 -0.03 -4.04
N ASN A 459 -30.31 -0.70 -4.66
CA ASN A 459 -30.05 -2.12 -4.44
C ASN A 459 -29.21 -2.36 -3.19
N LYS A 460 -29.34 -3.57 -2.62
CA LYS A 460 -28.40 -4.05 -1.59
C LYS A 460 -27.03 -4.28 -2.23
N ILE A 461 -26.00 -3.62 -1.69
CA ILE A 461 -24.62 -3.75 -2.20
C ILE A 461 -24.07 -5.16 -1.97
N ASN A 462 -23.38 -5.69 -2.97
CA ASN A 462 -22.59 -6.91 -2.89
C ASN A 462 -21.24 -6.62 -2.19
N ALA A 463 -21.29 -6.31 -0.89
CA ALA A 463 -20.11 -5.98 -0.09
C ALA A 463 -20.05 -6.83 1.18
N VAL A 464 -18.82 -7.16 1.61
CA VAL A 464 -18.58 -7.79 2.92
C VAL A 464 -18.90 -6.85 4.09
N ALA A 465 -18.86 -5.54 3.87
CA ALA A 465 -19.22 -4.49 4.84
C ALA A 465 -19.77 -3.24 4.14
N GLY A 466 -21.09 -3.13 3.99
CA GLY A 466 -21.75 -2.07 3.21
C GLY A 466 -22.18 -0.83 4.00
N SER A 467 -21.60 -0.52 5.16
CA SER A 467 -22.09 0.57 6.02
C SER A 467 -21.93 1.98 5.41
N PHE A 468 -21.06 2.13 4.39
CA PHE A 468 -20.93 3.33 3.55
C PHE A 468 -22.14 3.59 2.62
N ALA A 469 -23.01 2.60 2.43
CA ALA A 469 -24.17 2.72 1.54
C ALA A 469 -25.31 3.56 2.14
N GLY A 470 -25.26 3.87 3.45
CA GLY A 470 -26.25 4.74 4.08
C GLY A 470 -26.18 6.19 3.61
N ASP A 471 -27.31 6.90 3.73
CA ASP A 471 -27.43 8.32 3.38
C ASP A 471 -27.24 9.28 4.59
N GLY A 472 -27.24 8.73 5.81
CA GLY A 472 -26.95 9.51 7.02
C GLY A 472 -25.50 10.01 7.08
N GLY A 473 -25.22 10.96 7.98
CA GLY A 473 -23.89 11.60 8.11
C GLY A 473 -22.73 10.61 8.21
N TYR A 474 -22.91 9.50 8.94
CA TYR A 474 -21.92 8.41 9.00
C TYR A 474 -21.63 7.77 7.63
N GLY A 475 -22.68 7.38 6.90
CA GLY A 475 -22.52 6.74 5.58
C GLY A 475 -21.91 7.70 4.56
N ARG A 476 -22.30 8.97 4.60
CA ARG A 476 -21.74 10.05 3.78
C ARG A 476 -20.26 10.27 4.04
N HIS A 477 -19.86 10.42 5.31
CA HIS A 477 -18.46 10.57 5.71
C HIS A 477 -17.62 9.38 5.27
N TYR A 478 -18.09 8.16 5.57
CA TYR A 478 -17.35 6.95 5.25
C TYR A 478 -17.15 6.78 3.74
N ARG A 479 -18.22 7.01 2.96
CA ARG A 479 -18.18 6.98 1.51
C ARG A 479 -17.24 8.04 0.93
N ALA A 480 -17.27 9.26 1.45
CA ALA A 480 -16.38 10.34 1.01
C ALA A 480 -14.91 10.00 1.29
N CYS A 481 -14.61 9.45 2.46
CA CYS A 481 -13.25 9.00 2.77
C CYS A 481 -12.79 7.90 1.79
N LEU A 482 -13.57 6.83 1.60
CA LEU A 482 -13.20 5.73 0.71
C LEU A 482 -12.96 6.20 -0.73
N ALA A 483 -13.86 7.00 -1.29
CA ALA A 483 -13.74 7.51 -2.65
C ALA A 483 -12.51 8.43 -2.82
N THR A 484 -12.20 9.26 -1.81
CA THR A 484 -11.03 10.14 -1.83
C THR A 484 -9.73 9.36 -1.74
N LEU A 485 -9.65 8.39 -0.81
CA LEU A 485 -8.51 7.48 -0.69
C LEU A 485 -8.25 6.68 -1.97
N MET A 486 -9.32 6.34 -2.71
CA MET A 486 -9.18 5.69 -4.02
C MET A 486 -8.52 6.61 -5.04
N LEU A 487 -8.94 7.89 -5.12
CA LEU A 487 -8.33 8.87 -6.02
C LEU A 487 -6.89 9.21 -5.62
N GLU A 488 -6.58 9.25 -4.33
CA GLU A 488 -5.21 9.50 -3.86
C GLU A 488 -4.23 8.40 -4.27
N SER A 489 -4.71 7.19 -4.60
CA SER A 489 -3.85 6.05 -4.91
C SER A 489 -2.90 6.30 -6.09
N TYR A 490 -3.21 7.25 -6.97
CA TYR A 490 -2.31 7.69 -8.05
C TYR A 490 -0.96 8.23 -7.55
N TYR A 491 -0.92 8.82 -6.36
CA TYR A 491 0.27 9.46 -5.82
C TYR A 491 0.59 9.09 -4.37
N ARG A 492 -0.31 8.40 -3.65
CA ARG A 492 -0.16 8.12 -2.22
C ARG A 492 1.06 7.24 -1.92
N PHE A 493 1.22 6.16 -2.69
CA PHE A 493 2.33 5.22 -2.55
C PHE A 493 3.05 5.06 -3.89
N LEU A 494 4.39 5.13 -3.87
CA LEU A 494 5.17 4.71 -5.04
C LEU A 494 4.93 3.22 -5.30
N PRO A 495 4.57 2.83 -6.53
CA PRO A 495 4.64 1.43 -6.94
C PRO A 495 6.05 0.90 -6.69
N ALA A 496 6.16 -0.35 -6.25
CA ALA A 496 7.44 -1.05 -6.31
C ALA A 496 7.87 -1.07 -7.79
N THR A 497 8.89 -0.30 -8.15
CA THR A 497 9.31 -0.08 -9.52
C THR A 497 9.55 -1.39 -10.25
N GLY A 498 8.65 -1.72 -11.18
CA GLY A 498 8.80 -2.75 -12.21
C GLY A 498 8.46 -2.21 -13.60
N ALA A 499 8.52 -0.89 -13.79
CA ALA A 499 8.34 -0.28 -15.09
C ALA A 499 9.61 -0.51 -15.93
N LYS A 500 9.58 -1.55 -16.77
CA LYS A 500 10.43 -1.57 -17.97
C LYS A 500 9.90 -0.47 -18.88
N THR A 501 10.58 0.67 -18.91
CA THR A 501 10.47 1.60 -20.02
C THR A 501 11.11 0.92 -21.23
N ASN A 502 10.30 0.57 -22.23
CA ASN A 502 10.81 0.33 -23.58
C ASN A 502 11.06 1.68 -24.27
#